data_AF-A0A525VFQ2-F1
#
_entry.id   AF-A0A525VFQ2-F1
#
_cell.length_a   1.000
_cell.length_b   1.000
_cell.length_c   1.000
_cell.angle_alpha   90.00
_cell.angle_beta   90.00
_cell.angle_gamma   90.00
#
_symmetry.space_group_name_H-M   'P 1'
#
loop_
_entity.id
_entity.type
_entity.pdbx_description
1 polymer ?
#
loop_
_entity_poly.entity_id
_entity_poly.type
_entity_poly.pdbx_seq_one_letter_code
_entity_poly.pdbx_strand_id
1 'polypeptide(L)'
;SGGYYHSLPMDTLRQFIDKSAEAQRALGFKNEKDHPEVAPSQFEMNFSYADVVRAADHVQLYKLICRQTARSMGHTATFLPKPFVGINGSGMHTNFSLSKNGKNIFYEAKGKDGLSDVAWDFILKLLNHASEICLVLNSSVNAYRRLDPHFEAPNQVKVSAIDRGSMIRIPMANERTARIELRSVAPDANPYLVLYTMLKTGFEGERLEKNETTPDPVQYLPSDINDAIALFNSSKFIAEILGEDSKKKYASFKQLVADRSPKELGTRVKASEVLFHHEVTNQLLWNQF
;
A
#
# COMPACT_ATOMS: atom_id res chain seq x y z
N SER A 1 -0.60 6.94 24.58
CA SER A 1 -1.91 6.26 24.64
C SER A 1 -2.46 6.18 23.22
N GLY A 2 -2.99 5.02 22.82
CA GLY A 2 -3.32 4.70 21.42
C GLY A 2 -4.47 5.53 20.87
N GLY A 3 -4.33 6.03 19.65
CA GLY A 3 -5.32 6.88 18.97
C GLY A 3 -6.54 6.12 18.43
N TYR A 4 -6.51 4.78 18.42
CA TYR A 4 -7.54 3.96 17.76
C TYR A 4 -8.92 4.18 18.39
N TYR A 5 -9.84 4.80 17.65
CA TYR A 5 -11.17 5.21 18.12
C TYR A 5 -11.20 6.17 19.33
N HIS A 6 -10.08 6.81 19.65
CA HIS A 6 -9.98 7.75 20.77
C HIS A 6 -10.01 9.21 20.29
N SER A 7 -11.16 9.65 19.76
CA SER A 7 -11.44 11.07 19.54
C SER A 7 -12.76 11.49 20.16
N LEU A 8 -12.72 12.54 20.99
CA LEU A 8 -13.91 13.21 21.50
C LEU A 8 -14.56 14.06 20.39
N PRO A 9 -15.86 14.34 20.49
CA PRO A 9 -16.48 15.36 19.67
C PRO A 9 -15.69 16.67 19.75
N MET A 10 -15.49 17.34 18.62
CA MET A 10 -14.70 18.57 18.46
C MET A 10 -13.17 18.43 18.53
N ASP A 11 -12.60 17.24 18.72
CA ASP A 11 -11.14 17.06 18.57
C ASP A 11 -10.68 17.47 17.16
N THR A 12 -9.50 18.09 17.07
CA THR A 12 -8.93 18.58 15.80
C THR A 12 -8.87 17.51 14.72
N LEU A 13 -8.46 16.28 15.09
CA LEU A 13 -8.41 15.15 14.16
C LEU A 13 -9.80 14.73 13.68
N ARG A 14 -10.80 14.73 14.58
CA ARG A 14 -12.19 14.40 14.22
C ARG A 14 -12.76 15.43 13.25
N GLN A 15 -12.57 16.72 13.53
CA GLN A 15 -13.02 17.79 12.63
C GLN A 15 -12.35 17.70 11.24
N PHE A 16 -11.06 17.33 11.22
CA PHE A 16 -10.33 17.11 9.97
C PHE A 16 -10.91 15.93 9.16
N ILE A 17 -11.18 14.81 9.82
CA ILE A 17 -11.80 13.63 9.21
C ILE A 17 -13.19 13.99 8.66
N ASP A 18 -14.02 14.65 9.45
CA ASP A 18 -15.39 15.02 9.07
C ASP A 18 -15.41 15.94 7.84
N LYS A 19 -14.61 17.00 7.84
CA LYS A 19 -14.48 17.93 6.70
C LYS A 19 -13.96 17.22 5.45
N SER A 20 -12.99 16.32 5.60
CA SER A 20 -12.44 15.56 4.48
C SER A 20 -13.47 14.56 3.91
N ALA A 21 -14.22 13.89 4.78
CA ALA A 21 -15.29 12.97 4.39
C ALA A 21 -16.44 13.71 3.67
N GLU A 22 -16.80 14.92 4.11
CA GLU A 22 -17.77 15.77 3.42
C GLU A 22 -17.30 16.15 2.01
N ALA A 23 -16.04 16.58 1.86
CA ALA A 23 -15.46 16.90 0.56
C ALA A 23 -15.40 15.67 -0.37
N GLN A 24 -15.07 14.49 0.16
CA GLN A 24 -15.13 13.23 -0.59
C GLN A 24 -16.54 12.92 -1.09
N ARG A 25 -17.55 13.02 -0.22
CA ARG A 25 -18.97 12.83 -0.61
C ARG A 25 -19.40 13.80 -1.71
N ALA A 26 -19.00 15.08 -1.60
CA ALA A 26 -19.27 16.09 -2.62
C ALA A 26 -18.62 15.77 -3.99
N LEU A 27 -17.52 15.02 -3.99
CA LEU A 27 -16.83 14.53 -5.19
C LEU A 27 -17.30 13.14 -5.65
N GLY A 28 -18.39 12.62 -5.07
CA GLY A 28 -19.04 11.37 -5.50
C GLY A 28 -18.48 10.10 -4.88
N PHE A 29 -17.62 10.20 -3.85
CA PHE A 29 -17.16 9.02 -3.11
C PHE A 29 -18.33 8.41 -2.32
N LYS A 30 -18.39 7.09 -2.30
CA LYS A 30 -19.25 6.33 -1.39
C LYS A 30 -18.44 6.01 -0.13
N ASN A 31 -18.49 6.89 0.87
CA ASN A 31 -17.76 6.68 2.11
C ASN A 31 -18.40 5.54 2.93
N GLU A 32 -17.57 4.70 3.53
CA GLU A 32 -18.03 3.53 4.30
C GLU A 32 -17.74 3.69 5.80
N LYS A 33 -16.49 3.98 6.16
CA LYS A 33 -16.03 4.01 7.53
C LYS A 33 -14.90 5.02 7.68
N ASP A 34 -14.93 5.84 8.71
CA ASP A 34 -13.82 6.71 9.09
C ASP A 34 -13.50 6.58 10.58
N HIS A 35 -12.22 6.65 10.93
CA HIS A 35 -11.78 6.67 12.32
C HIS A 35 -10.34 7.17 12.49
N PRO A 36 -10.01 7.71 13.68
CA PRO A 36 -8.64 7.75 14.16
C PRO A 36 -8.00 6.36 14.18
N GLU A 37 -6.72 6.31 13.84
CA GLU A 37 -5.92 5.09 13.78
C GLU A 37 -4.95 4.98 14.97
N VAL A 38 -4.16 3.89 15.03
CA VAL A 38 -3.34 3.53 16.20
C VAL A 38 -2.36 4.63 16.63
N ALA A 39 -1.62 5.22 15.69
CA ALA A 39 -0.63 6.26 16.00
C ALA A 39 -1.28 7.64 16.24
N PRO A 40 -0.66 8.53 17.04
CA PRO A 40 -1.16 9.89 17.24
C PRO A 40 -1.37 10.63 15.91
N SER A 41 -2.54 11.25 15.77
CA SER A 41 -2.95 11.98 14.55
C SER A 41 -3.01 11.13 13.27
N GLN A 42 -2.97 9.79 13.40
CA GLN A 42 -3.21 8.87 12.29
C GLN A 42 -4.72 8.74 12.06
N PHE A 43 -5.13 8.59 10.81
CA PHE A 43 -6.54 8.43 10.45
C PHE A 43 -6.68 7.46 9.27
N GLU A 44 -7.86 6.84 9.18
CA GLU A 44 -8.30 6.06 8.04
C GLU A 44 -9.70 6.54 7.64
N MET A 45 -9.91 6.75 6.35
CA MET A 45 -11.24 6.94 5.76
C MET A 45 -11.38 5.98 4.59
N ASN A 46 -12.37 5.10 4.69
CA ASN A 46 -12.68 4.08 3.71
C ASN A 46 -13.78 4.55 2.77
N PHE A 47 -13.61 4.21 1.49
CA PHE A 47 -14.58 4.44 0.44
C PHE A 47 -14.80 3.16 -0.34
N SER A 48 -16.01 3.00 -0.90
CA SER A 48 -16.36 1.81 -1.65
C SER A 48 -15.43 1.61 -2.84
N TYR A 49 -15.23 0.33 -3.15
CA TYR A 49 -14.48 -0.10 -4.33
C TYR A 49 -15.05 0.49 -5.62
N ALA A 50 -14.18 0.59 -6.62
CA ALA A 50 -14.51 1.06 -7.96
C ALA A 50 -13.74 0.24 -8.99
N ASP A 51 -14.06 0.42 -10.27
CA ASP A 51 -13.25 -0.11 -11.37
C ASP A 51 -11.80 0.39 -11.25
N VAL A 52 -10.84 -0.43 -11.69
CA VAL A 52 -9.40 -0.23 -11.43
C VAL A 52 -8.89 1.19 -11.67
N VAL A 53 -9.22 1.80 -12.82
CA VAL A 53 -8.74 3.15 -13.13
C VAL A 53 -9.35 4.20 -12.20
N ARG A 54 -10.66 4.11 -11.96
CA ARG A 54 -11.37 4.99 -11.01
C ARG A 54 -10.89 4.80 -9.58
N ALA A 55 -10.54 3.58 -9.19
CA ALA A 55 -9.96 3.32 -7.88
C ALA A 55 -8.60 4.03 -7.72
N ALA A 56 -7.76 4.06 -8.76
CA ALA A 56 -6.53 4.85 -8.76
C ALA A 56 -6.79 6.36 -8.70
N ASP A 57 -7.77 6.86 -9.47
CA ASP A 57 -8.21 8.27 -9.39
C ASP A 57 -8.66 8.64 -7.98
N HIS A 58 -9.48 7.78 -7.35
CA HIS A 58 -9.96 7.97 -5.99
C HIS A 58 -8.82 8.05 -4.98
N VAL A 59 -7.77 7.22 -5.10
CA VAL A 59 -6.59 7.31 -4.23
C VAL A 59 -5.88 8.66 -4.37
N GLN A 60 -5.76 9.19 -5.59
CA GLN A 60 -5.11 10.49 -5.82
C GLN A 60 -5.95 11.64 -5.26
N LEU A 61 -7.25 11.62 -5.52
CA LEU A 61 -8.20 12.59 -4.99
C LEU A 61 -8.28 12.53 -3.46
N TYR A 62 -8.28 11.33 -2.87
CA TYR A 62 -8.22 11.12 -1.44
C TYR A 62 -7.05 11.89 -0.81
N LYS A 63 -5.85 11.70 -1.34
CA LYS A 63 -4.63 12.35 -0.84
C LYS A 63 -4.71 13.87 -1.02
N LEU A 64 -5.22 14.34 -2.16
CA LEU A 64 -5.39 15.76 -2.44
C LEU A 64 -6.38 16.41 -1.47
N ILE A 65 -7.57 15.83 -1.30
CA ILE A 65 -8.60 16.32 -0.37
C ILE A 65 -8.05 16.41 1.03
N CYS A 66 -7.42 15.35 1.54
CA CYS A 66 -6.81 15.35 2.87
C CYS A 66 -5.78 16.47 3.04
N ARG A 67 -4.91 16.69 2.05
CA ARG A 67 -3.91 17.78 2.11
C ARG A 67 -4.57 19.15 2.08
N GLN A 68 -5.59 19.36 1.25
CA GLN A 68 -6.29 20.65 1.15
C GLN A 68 -7.11 20.94 2.41
N THR A 69 -7.81 19.95 2.96
CA THR A 69 -8.54 20.10 4.23
C THR A 69 -7.58 20.43 5.36
N ALA A 70 -6.48 19.68 5.50
CA ALA A 70 -5.47 19.95 6.53
C ALA A 70 -4.91 21.37 6.39
N ARG A 71 -4.55 21.77 5.16
CA ARG A 71 -4.05 23.12 4.86
C ARG A 71 -5.04 24.21 5.25
N SER A 72 -6.32 24.02 4.96
CA SER A 72 -7.39 24.98 5.32
C SER A 72 -7.58 25.13 6.83
N MET A 73 -7.16 24.12 7.61
CA MET A 73 -7.21 24.11 9.06
C MET A 73 -5.88 24.54 9.70
N GLY A 74 -4.90 25.00 8.92
CA GLY A 74 -3.57 25.38 9.44
C GLY A 74 -2.66 24.19 9.77
N HIS A 75 -2.94 23.01 9.22
CA HIS A 75 -2.18 21.78 9.42
C HIS A 75 -1.61 21.24 8.10
N THR A 76 -0.88 20.11 8.18
CA THR A 76 -0.47 19.35 7.01
C THR A 76 -0.77 17.86 7.18
N ALA A 77 -1.23 17.21 6.11
CA ALA A 77 -1.45 15.78 6.04
C ALA A 77 -0.33 15.12 5.23
N THR A 78 0.19 14.00 5.73
CA THR A 78 1.24 13.22 5.07
C THR A 78 0.78 11.79 4.81
N PHE A 79 1.23 11.25 3.68
CA PHE A 79 1.03 9.87 3.23
C PHE A 79 2.35 9.12 3.16
N LEU A 80 3.36 9.55 3.93
CA LEU A 80 4.56 8.77 4.12
C LEU A 80 4.24 7.45 4.84
N PRO A 81 4.82 6.32 4.44
CA PRO A 81 4.57 5.03 5.08
C PRO A 81 5.03 4.97 6.54
N LYS A 82 6.10 5.69 6.89
CA LYS A 82 6.69 5.69 8.24
C LYS A 82 7.23 7.09 8.57
N PRO A 83 6.35 8.06 8.90
CA PRO A 83 6.78 9.41 9.23
C PRO A 83 7.56 9.47 10.55
N PHE A 84 7.21 8.61 11.51
CA PHE A 84 7.83 8.53 12.83
C PHE A 84 8.33 7.11 13.13
N VAL A 85 9.51 7.01 13.74
CA VAL A 85 10.08 5.75 14.24
C VAL A 85 9.45 5.40 15.59
N GLY A 86 9.29 4.11 15.89
CA GLY A 86 8.79 3.66 17.19
C GLY A 86 7.26 3.60 17.35
N ILE A 87 6.50 4.08 16.37
CA ILE A 87 5.02 4.00 16.35
C ILE A 87 4.52 3.40 15.03
N ASN A 88 3.23 3.05 14.94
CA ASN A 88 2.62 2.46 13.74
C ASN A 88 2.86 3.31 12.48
N GLY A 89 3.10 2.64 11.35
CA GLY A 89 3.19 3.26 10.03
C GLY A 89 1.84 3.27 9.31
N SER A 90 1.80 3.89 8.13
CA SER A 90 0.63 3.95 7.26
C SER A 90 0.79 2.99 6.08
N GLY A 91 -0.24 2.17 5.84
CA GLY A 91 -0.34 1.28 4.68
C GLY A 91 -1.46 1.72 3.73
N MET A 92 -1.40 1.27 2.48
CA MET A 92 -2.52 1.39 1.53
C MET A 92 -3.04 -0.02 1.23
N HIS A 93 -3.80 -0.60 2.17
CA HIS A 93 -4.32 -1.95 2.00
C HIS A 93 -5.23 -2.02 0.77
N THR A 94 -4.76 -2.75 -0.24
CA THR A 94 -5.38 -2.76 -1.56
C THR A 94 -6.29 -3.97 -1.67
N ASN A 95 -7.59 -3.74 -1.57
CA ASN A 95 -8.62 -4.77 -1.70
C ASN A 95 -8.92 -5.00 -3.18
N PHE A 96 -8.91 -6.26 -3.64
CA PHE A 96 -9.05 -6.59 -5.06
C PHE A 96 -9.92 -7.83 -5.30
N SER A 97 -10.78 -7.77 -6.31
CA SER A 97 -11.57 -8.91 -6.80
C SER A 97 -11.84 -8.78 -8.29
N LEU A 98 -12.05 -9.91 -8.97
CA LEU A 98 -12.46 -9.93 -10.37
C LEU A 98 -13.96 -10.24 -10.48
N SER A 99 -14.62 -9.58 -11.43
CA SER A 99 -16.00 -9.86 -11.79
C SER A 99 -16.12 -10.14 -13.29
N LYS A 100 -16.98 -11.10 -13.65
CA LYS A 100 -17.33 -11.43 -15.04
C LYS A 100 -18.84 -11.44 -15.16
N ASN A 101 -19.39 -10.67 -16.09
CA ASN A 101 -20.84 -10.55 -16.32
C ASN A 101 -21.63 -10.22 -15.04
N GLY A 102 -21.11 -9.31 -14.20
CA GLY A 102 -21.73 -8.90 -12.94
C GLY A 102 -21.62 -9.89 -11.78
N LYS A 103 -20.98 -11.05 -11.98
CA LYS A 103 -20.71 -12.02 -10.92
C LYS A 103 -19.25 -11.93 -10.46
N ASN A 104 -19.04 -11.87 -9.15
CA ASN A 104 -17.72 -11.96 -8.55
C ASN A 104 -17.16 -13.39 -8.77
N ILE A 105 -16.09 -13.50 -9.55
CA ILE A 105 -15.46 -14.79 -9.87
C ILE A 105 -14.39 -15.19 -8.87
N PHE A 106 -14.09 -14.36 -7.87
CA PHE A 106 -13.22 -14.75 -6.75
C PHE A 106 -13.94 -15.59 -5.71
N TYR A 107 -15.28 -15.53 -5.65
CA TYR A 107 -16.05 -16.30 -4.68
C TYR A 107 -16.31 -17.74 -5.14
N GLU A 108 -16.14 -18.68 -4.21
CA GLU A 108 -16.69 -20.02 -4.33
C GLU A 108 -17.13 -20.55 -2.96
N ALA A 109 -18.42 -20.90 -2.82
CA ALA A 109 -19.00 -21.26 -1.53
C ALA A 109 -18.34 -22.48 -0.87
N LYS A 110 -17.83 -23.42 -1.67
CA LYS A 110 -17.12 -24.62 -1.21
C LYS A 110 -15.60 -24.52 -1.39
N GLY A 111 -15.12 -23.39 -1.91
CA GLY A 111 -13.70 -23.15 -2.14
C GLY A 111 -12.98 -22.92 -0.81
N LYS A 112 -11.68 -23.21 -0.79
CA LYS A 112 -10.85 -22.98 0.39
C LYS A 112 -10.87 -21.49 0.76
N ASP A 113 -11.15 -21.20 2.02
CA ASP A 113 -11.31 -19.83 2.55
C ASP A 113 -12.43 -19.02 1.83
N GLY A 114 -13.40 -19.70 1.19
CA GLY A 114 -14.48 -19.08 0.43
C GLY A 114 -14.06 -18.51 -0.93
N LEU A 115 -12.86 -18.87 -1.38
CA LEU A 115 -12.25 -18.41 -2.62
C LEU A 115 -12.24 -19.49 -3.70
N SER A 116 -12.46 -19.08 -4.94
CA SER A 116 -12.36 -19.92 -6.13
C SER A 116 -10.92 -20.25 -6.50
N ASP A 117 -10.74 -21.23 -7.39
CA ASP A 117 -9.44 -21.53 -8.00
C ASP A 117 -8.85 -20.32 -8.73
N VAL A 118 -9.68 -19.46 -9.33
CA VAL A 118 -9.24 -18.23 -9.99
C VAL A 118 -8.59 -17.27 -8.97
N ALA A 119 -9.20 -17.12 -7.80
CA ALA A 119 -8.63 -16.28 -6.75
C ALA A 119 -7.33 -16.87 -6.19
N TRP A 120 -7.28 -18.19 -5.98
CA TRP A 120 -6.07 -18.86 -5.50
C TRP A 120 -4.91 -18.81 -6.50
N ASP A 121 -5.20 -18.96 -7.79
CA ASP A 121 -4.22 -18.77 -8.87
C ASP A 121 -3.64 -17.35 -8.84
N PHE A 122 -4.51 -16.33 -8.76
CA PHE A 122 -4.11 -14.93 -8.67
C PHE A 122 -3.22 -14.66 -7.44
N ILE A 123 -3.59 -15.20 -6.28
CA ILE A 123 -2.81 -15.09 -5.04
C ILE A 123 -1.42 -15.71 -5.21
N LEU A 124 -1.35 -16.92 -5.76
CA LEU A 124 -0.08 -17.66 -5.86
C LEU A 124 0.87 -17.02 -6.87
N LYS A 125 0.35 -16.41 -7.93
CA LYS A 125 1.14 -15.56 -8.84
C LYS A 125 1.67 -14.32 -8.13
N LEU A 126 0.84 -13.61 -7.37
CA LEU A 126 1.29 -12.46 -6.58
C LEU A 126 2.38 -12.83 -5.57
N LEU A 127 2.27 -13.99 -4.91
CA LEU A 127 3.29 -14.47 -3.97
C LEU A 127 4.59 -14.85 -4.69
N ASN A 128 4.51 -15.52 -5.85
CA ASN A 128 5.70 -15.89 -6.64
C ASN A 128 6.52 -14.66 -7.05
N HIS A 129 5.84 -13.60 -7.47
CA HIS A 129 6.46 -12.37 -7.97
C HIS A 129 6.65 -11.30 -6.88
N ALA A 130 6.37 -11.61 -5.61
CA ALA A 130 6.31 -10.63 -4.52
C ALA A 130 7.59 -9.78 -4.37
N SER A 131 8.75 -10.42 -4.46
CA SER A 131 10.06 -9.78 -4.27
C SER A 131 10.38 -8.77 -5.37
N GLU A 132 10.09 -9.10 -6.63
CA GLU A 132 10.39 -8.26 -7.79
C GLU A 132 9.34 -7.15 -8.03
N ILE A 133 8.08 -7.37 -7.65
CA ILE A 133 7.06 -6.31 -7.67
C ILE A 133 7.18 -5.37 -6.45
N CYS A 134 7.98 -5.72 -5.44
CA CYS A 134 8.07 -4.96 -4.18
C CYS A 134 8.41 -3.49 -4.39
N LEU A 135 9.31 -3.15 -5.33
CA LEU A 135 9.69 -1.77 -5.63
C LEU A 135 8.51 -0.94 -6.19
N VAL A 136 7.55 -1.57 -6.86
CA VAL A 136 6.32 -0.91 -7.31
C VAL A 136 5.39 -0.66 -6.12
N LEU A 137 5.23 -1.66 -5.27
CA LEU A 137 4.34 -1.59 -4.09
C LEU A 137 4.88 -0.66 -3.00
N ASN A 138 6.21 -0.52 -2.90
CA ASN A 138 6.94 0.21 -1.87
C ASN A 138 7.99 1.11 -2.52
N SER A 139 7.54 2.24 -3.07
CA SER A 139 8.29 2.97 -4.07
C SER A 139 9.28 4.03 -3.53
N SER A 140 9.45 4.11 -2.21
CA SER A 140 10.32 5.09 -1.55
C SER A 140 11.15 4.42 -0.47
N VAL A 141 12.26 5.05 -0.06
CA VAL A 141 13.08 4.51 1.04
C VAL A 141 12.32 4.50 2.37
N ASN A 142 11.37 5.43 2.55
CA ASN A 142 10.53 5.47 3.73
C ASN A 142 9.59 4.26 3.83
N ALA A 143 9.17 3.69 2.69
CA ALA A 143 8.34 2.48 2.65
C ALA A 143 9.03 1.27 3.31
N TYR A 144 10.34 1.12 3.13
CA TYR A 144 11.09 0.00 3.70
C TYR A 144 11.27 0.11 5.22
N ARG A 145 11.25 1.33 5.78
CA ARG A 145 11.19 1.54 7.24
C ARG A 145 9.86 1.10 7.84
N ARG A 146 8.79 1.04 7.04
CA ARG A 146 7.54 0.43 7.44
C ARG A 146 7.67 -1.09 7.44
N LEU A 147 8.25 -1.71 6.40
CA LEU A 147 8.39 -3.17 6.25
C LEU A 147 9.35 -3.85 7.26
N ASP A 148 9.86 -3.12 8.25
CA ASP A 148 10.68 -3.66 9.33
C ASP A 148 9.86 -4.67 10.18
N PRO A 149 10.35 -5.92 10.35
CA PRO A 149 9.68 -6.95 11.16
C PRO A 149 9.32 -6.52 12.58
N HIS A 150 10.00 -5.52 13.16
CA HIS A 150 9.77 -5.09 14.54
C HIS A 150 8.54 -4.18 14.72
N PHE A 151 7.87 -3.72 13.65
CA PHE A 151 6.82 -2.68 13.72
C PHE A 151 5.50 -3.01 12.99
N GLU A 152 5.01 -4.25 13.14
CA GLU A 152 3.67 -4.71 12.70
C GLU A 152 3.40 -4.67 11.17
N ALA A 153 4.43 -4.54 10.33
CA ALA A 153 4.20 -4.49 8.89
C ALA A 153 4.13 -5.89 8.24
N PRO A 154 3.22 -6.08 7.28
CA PRO A 154 3.00 -7.36 6.59
C PRO A 154 4.09 -7.58 5.54
N ASN A 155 5.24 -8.12 5.97
CA ASN A 155 6.42 -8.35 5.14
C ASN A 155 6.65 -9.83 4.79
N GLN A 156 5.92 -10.76 5.39
CA GLN A 156 6.04 -12.18 5.07
C GLN A 156 5.30 -12.48 3.77
N VAL A 157 6.00 -13.06 2.80
CA VAL A 157 5.45 -13.48 1.50
C VAL A 157 4.60 -14.72 1.71
N LYS A 158 3.39 -14.48 2.23
CA LYS A 158 2.38 -15.51 2.48
C LYS A 158 0.99 -14.92 2.45
N VAL A 159 0.02 -15.82 2.39
CA VAL A 159 -1.41 -15.54 2.47
C VAL A 159 -2.00 -16.16 3.74
N SER A 160 -2.85 -15.41 4.45
CA SER A 160 -3.57 -15.91 5.61
C SER A 160 -4.88 -15.16 5.84
N ALA A 161 -5.91 -15.82 6.35
CA ALA A 161 -7.13 -15.16 6.80
C ALA A 161 -6.96 -14.47 8.19
N ILE A 162 -6.04 -14.99 9.01
CA ILE A 162 -5.91 -14.64 10.44
C ILE A 162 -4.63 -13.87 10.71
N ASP A 163 -3.52 -14.25 10.08
CA ASP A 163 -2.21 -13.70 10.37
C ASP A 163 -2.11 -12.22 9.96
N ARG A 164 -1.61 -11.38 10.87
CA ARG A 164 -1.43 -9.95 10.62
C ARG A 164 -0.13 -9.61 9.90
N GLY A 165 0.86 -10.50 9.93
CA GLY A 165 2.15 -10.35 9.25
C GLY A 165 2.15 -10.83 7.80
N SER A 166 1.05 -11.43 7.32
CA SER A 166 0.96 -11.89 5.93
C SER A 166 0.80 -10.74 4.94
N MET A 167 1.60 -10.76 3.87
CA MET A 167 1.52 -9.81 2.75
C MET A 167 0.10 -9.75 2.17
N ILE A 168 -0.54 -10.90 1.99
CA ILE A 168 -1.91 -11.01 1.50
C ILE A 168 -2.79 -11.51 2.64
N ARG A 169 -3.94 -10.85 2.83
CA ARG A 169 -4.99 -11.30 3.73
C ARG A 169 -6.25 -11.69 2.96
N ILE A 170 -6.96 -12.70 3.46
CA ILE A 170 -8.28 -13.09 2.95
C ILE A 170 -9.33 -12.64 3.98
N PRO A 171 -10.06 -11.54 3.74
CA PRO A 171 -11.15 -11.13 4.61
C PRO A 171 -12.29 -12.16 4.58
N MET A 172 -12.97 -12.33 5.71
CA MET A 172 -14.22 -13.09 5.73
C MET A 172 -15.25 -12.41 4.82
N ALA A 173 -15.88 -13.20 3.95
CA ALA A 173 -16.68 -12.65 2.86
C ALA A 173 -17.81 -13.59 2.40
N ASN A 174 -18.71 -13.05 1.58
CA ASN A 174 -19.78 -13.76 0.89
C ASN A 174 -19.65 -13.61 -0.64
N GLU A 175 -20.64 -14.07 -1.40
CA GLU A 175 -20.66 -14.01 -2.87
C GLU A 175 -20.34 -12.63 -3.44
N ARG A 176 -20.75 -11.56 -2.76
CA ARG A 176 -20.54 -10.19 -3.24
C ARG A 176 -19.21 -9.60 -2.77
N THR A 177 -18.73 -10.00 -1.60
CA THR A 177 -17.61 -9.31 -0.91
C THR A 177 -16.28 -10.07 -0.95
N ALA A 178 -16.23 -11.27 -1.55
CA ALA A 178 -15.03 -12.08 -1.67
C ALA A 178 -13.93 -11.33 -2.42
N ARG A 179 -12.76 -11.23 -1.80
CA ARG A 179 -11.64 -10.42 -2.29
C ARG A 179 -10.35 -10.83 -1.61
N ILE A 180 -9.24 -10.35 -2.15
CA ILE A 180 -7.92 -10.40 -1.51
C ILE A 180 -7.55 -9.00 -1.00
N GLU A 181 -6.84 -8.93 0.11
CA GLU A 181 -6.33 -7.68 0.68
C GLU A 181 -4.79 -7.71 0.61
N LEU A 182 -4.20 -6.97 -0.32
CA LEU A 182 -2.74 -6.81 -0.40
C LEU A 182 -2.30 -5.70 0.56
N ARG A 183 -1.64 -6.07 1.65
CA ARG A 183 -1.39 -5.17 2.79
C ARG A 183 -0.01 -4.52 2.77
N SER A 184 0.92 -5.06 1.97
CA SER A 184 2.29 -4.57 1.90
C SER A 184 2.44 -3.23 1.18
N VAL A 185 1.41 -2.75 0.47
CA VAL A 185 1.49 -1.53 -0.35
C VAL A 185 1.67 -0.28 0.49
N ALA A 186 2.61 0.55 0.08
CA ALA A 186 2.90 1.85 0.68
C ALA A 186 1.95 2.93 0.14
N PRO A 187 1.45 3.85 1.00
CA PRO A 187 0.58 4.94 0.59
C PRO A 187 1.24 6.00 -0.30
N ASP A 188 2.57 6.03 -0.40
CA ASP A 188 3.30 6.90 -1.32
C ASP A 188 3.58 6.26 -2.68
N ALA A 189 3.18 4.99 -2.89
CA ALA A 189 3.24 4.33 -4.18
C ALA A 189 2.28 4.99 -5.19
N ASN A 190 2.64 4.90 -6.47
CA ASN A 190 1.77 5.32 -7.56
C ASN A 190 0.62 4.30 -7.71
N PRO A 191 -0.64 4.67 -7.41
CA PRO A 191 -1.74 3.71 -7.39
C PRO A 191 -2.03 3.09 -8.77
N TYR A 192 -1.79 3.83 -9.86
CA TYR A 192 -1.96 3.29 -11.21
C TYR A 192 -0.96 2.16 -11.48
N LEU A 193 0.31 2.40 -11.13
CA LEU A 193 1.37 1.40 -11.35
C LEU A 193 1.16 0.19 -10.44
N VAL A 194 0.75 0.40 -9.18
CA VAL A 194 0.38 -0.68 -8.26
C VAL A 194 -0.71 -1.56 -8.84
N LEU A 195 -1.84 -0.98 -9.25
CA LEU A 195 -2.97 -1.75 -9.77
C LEU A 195 -2.65 -2.40 -11.12
N TYR A 196 -1.89 -1.72 -11.99
CA TYR A 196 -1.40 -2.30 -13.24
C TYR A 196 -0.51 -3.53 -13.00
N THR A 197 0.49 -3.40 -12.12
CA THR A 197 1.39 -4.51 -11.80
C THR A 197 0.62 -5.65 -11.14
N MET A 198 -0.30 -5.38 -10.21
CA MET A 198 -1.15 -6.43 -9.61
C MET A 198 -1.97 -7.19 -10.66
N LEU A 199 -2.61 -6.48 -11.60
CA LEU A 199 -3.39 -7.09 -12.68
C LEU A 199 -2.51 -7.95 -13.59
N LYS A 200 -1.37 -7.41 -14.06
CA LYS A 200 -0.46 -8.11 -14.95
C LYS A 200 0.15 -9.33 -14.27
N THR A 201 0.56 -9.22 -13.01
CA THR A 201 1.01 -10.38 -12.22
C THR A 201 -0.08 -11.43 -12.07
N GLY A 202 -1.30 -11.06 -11.74
CA GLY A 202 -2.37 -12.04 -11.57
C GLY A 202 -2.82 -12.71 -12.87
N PHE A 203 -2.73 -12.04 -14.01
CA PHE A 203 -3.10 -12.62 -15.31
C PHE A 203 -1.96 -13.37 -16.00
N GLU A 204 -0.75 -12.83 -15.97
CA GLU A 204 0.37 -13.27 -16.80
C GLU A 204 1.52 -13.87 -16.00
N GLY A 205 1.54 -13.67 -14.68
CA GLY A 205 2.60 -14.21 -13.82
C GLY A 205 2.62 -15.72 -13.75
N GLU A 206 3.79 -16.28 -13.49
CA GLU A 206 3.97 -17.68 -13.14
C GLU A 206 3.46 -17.93 -11.72
N ARG A 207 2.73 -19.05 -11.55
CA ARG A 207 2.13 -19.43 -10.28
C ARG A 207 3.18 -20.07 -9.38
N LEU A 208 3.21 -19.68 -8.10
CA LEU A 208 4.02 -20.38 -7.10
C LEU A 208 3.56 -21.84 -6.97
N GLU A 209 4.46 -22.78 -7.22
CA GLU A 209 4.23 -24.20 -6.94
C GLU A 209 4.49 -24.47 -5.46
N LYS A 210 3.47 -24.97 -4.76
CA LYS A 210 3.60 -25.38 -3.36
C LYS A 210 3.85 -26.87 -3.29
N ASN A 211 4.89 -27.27 -2.59
CA ASN A 211 5.13 -28.67 -2.31
C ASN A 211 4.25 -29.11 -1.13
N GLU A 212 3.37 -30.10 -1.34
CA GLU A 212 2.49 -30.62 -0.28
C GLU A 212 3.25 -31.35 0.83
N THR A 213 4.48 -31.81 0.56
CA THR A 213 5.26 -32.64 1.49
C THR A 213 6.27 -31.88 2.33
N THR A 214 6.65 -30.66 1.93
CA THR A 214 7.67 -29.88 2.63
C THR A 214 7.15 -28.47 2.85
N PRO A 215 7.14 -27.96 4.10
CA PRO A 215 6.77 -26.57 4.35
C PRO A 215 7.71 -25.63 3.61
N ASP A 216 7.15 -24.68 2.86
CA ASP A 216 7.95 -23.64 2.21
C ASP A 216 8.74 -22.84 3.26
N PRO A 217 10.02 -22.51 3.00
CA PRO A 217 10.77 -21.63 3.87
C PRO A 217 10.07 -20.28 3.97
N VAL A 218 10.13 -19.65 5.14
CA VAL A 218 9.53 -18.32 5.32
C VAL A 218 10.30 -17.32 4.46
N GLN A 219 9.60 -16.78 3.47
CA GLN A 219 10.12 -15.72 2.60
C GLN A 219 9.65 -14.35 3.09
N TYR A 220 10.52 -13.36 2.95
CA TYR A 220 10.26 -11.98 3.32
C TYR A 220 10.43 -11.07 2.11
N LEU A 221 9.65 -10.00 2.06
CA LEU A 221 9.88 -8.90 1.13
C LEU A 221 11.27 -8.27 1.39
N PRO A 222 11.90 -7.68 0.36
CA PRO A 222 13.14 -6.93 0.52
C PRO A 222 13.04 -5.91 1.66
N SER A 223 14.04 -5.90 2.54
CA SER A 223 14.09 -5.04 3.74
C SER A 223 14.61 -3.63 3.45
N ASP A 224 15.24 -3.41 2.29
CA ASP A 224 15.66 -2.09 1.82
C ASP A 224 15.43 -1.88 0.32
N ILE A 225 15.48 -0.60 -0.07
CA ILE A 225 15.17 -0.19 -1.44
C ILE A 225 16.21 -0.65 -2.45
N ASN A 226 17.49 -0.79 -2.08
CA ASN A 226 18.53 -1.18 -3.03
C ASN A 226 18.38 -2.65 -3.40
N ASP A 227 18.08 -3.50 -2.41
CA ASP A 227 17.75 -4.91 -2.68
C ASP A 227 16.51 -5.04 -3.57
N ALA A 228 15.48 -4.23 -3.30
CA ALA A 228 14.29 -4.20 -4.16
C ALA A 228 14.58 -3.68 -5.58
N ILE A 229 15.46 -2.70 -5.75
CA ILE A 229 15.91 -2.22 -7.07
C ILE A 229 16.70 -3.31 -7.79
N ALA A 230 17.59 -4.03 -7.09
CA ALA A 230 18.35 -5.12 -7.68
C ALA A 230 17.44 -6.25 -8.19
N LEU A 231 16.45 -6.67 -7.39
CA LEU A 231 15.45 -7.67 -7.76
C LEU A 231 14.54 -7.19 -8.90
N PHE A 232 14.10 -5.93 -8.85
CA PHE A 232 13.32 -5.33 -9.93
C PHE A 232 14.11 -5.30 -11.25
N ASN A 233 15.41 -4.97 -11.20
CA ASN A 233 16.27 -4.92 -12.38
C ASN A 233 16.60 -6.31 -12.94
N SER A 234 16.78 -7.33 -12.09
CA SER A 234 17.08 -8.69 -12.54
C SER A 234 15.86 -9.43 -13.08
N SER A 235 14.65 -8.98 -12.75
CA SER A 235 13.40 -9.60 -13.17
C SER A 235 13.14 -9.49 -14.68
N LYS A 236 12.98 -10.65 -15.33
CA LYS A 236 12.48 -10.73 -16.71
C LYS A 236 10.99 -10.41 -16.78
N PHE A 237 10.20 -10.91 -15.82
CA PHE A 237 8.77 -10.69 -15.76
C PHE A 237 8.41 -9.19 -15.69
N ILE A 238 9.13 -8.41 -14.86
CA ILE A 238 8.94 -6.95 -14.81
C ILE A 238 9.21 -6.30 -16.17
N ALA A 239 10.22 -6.77 -16.90
CA ALA A 239 10.52 -6.26 -18.25
C ALA A 239 9.41 -6.60 -19.24
N GLU A 240 8.82 -7.79 -19.14
CA GLU A 240 7.69 -8.21 -19.97
C GLU A 240 6.45 -7.35 -19.69
N ILE A 241 6.12 -7.08 -18.42
CA ILE A 241 4.89 -6.35 -18.09
C ILE A 241 5.02 -4.83 -18.23
N LEU A 242 6.18 -4.22 -18.01
CA LEU A 242 6.38 -2.76 -18.12
C LEU A 242 7.02 -2.32 -19.44
N GLY A 243 7.71 -3.23 -20.13
CA GLY A 243 8.66 -2.91 -21.18
C GLY A 243 10.03 -2.50 -20.62
N GLU A 244 11.10 -2.88 -21.32
CA GLU A 244 12.49 -2.63 -20.90
C GLU A 244 12.80 -1.14 -20.67
N ASP A 245 12.33 -0.25 -21.55
CA ASP A 245 12.61 1.19 -21.42
C ASP A 245 11.92 1.80 -20.19
N SER A 246 10.65 1.45 -19.96
CA SER A 246 9.89 1.91 -18.78
C SER A 246 10.50 1.36 -17.49
N LYS A 247 10.87 0.07 -17.48
CA LYS A 247 11.56 -0.58 -16.36
C LYS A 247 12.86 0.15 -16.03
N LYS A 248 13.74 0.36 -17.00
CA LYS A 248 15.02 1.07 -16.82
C LYS A 248 14.81 2.49 -16.31
N LYS A 249 13.88 3.23 -16.92
CA LYS A 249 13.58 4.61 -16.52
C LYS A 249 13.03 4.67 -15.09
N TYR A 250 12.08 3.81 -14.74
CA TYR A 250 11.53 3.71 -13.39
C TYR A 250 12.63 3.37 -12.37
N ALA A 251 13.41 2.32 -12.62
CA ALA A 251 14.51 1.92 -11.74
C ALA A 251 15.54 3.05 -11.57
N SER A 252 15.89 3.77 -12.64
CA SER A 252 16.83 4.89 -12.57
C SER A 252 16.34 6.02 -11.66
N PHE A 253 15.05 6.38 -11.72
CA PHE A 253 14.47 7.37 -10.81
C PHE A 253 14.44 6.88 -9.37
N LYS A 254 14.16 5.59 -9.15
CA LYS A 254 14.20 5.01 -7.80
C LYS A 254 15.61 4.95 -7.24
N GLN A 255 16.60 4.63 -8.08
CA GLN A 255 18.01 4.66 -7.70
C GLN A 255 18.45 6.08 -7.34
N LEU A 256 18.09 7.09 -8.15
CA LEU A 256 18.40 8.49 -7.82
C LEU A 256 17.82 8.93 -6.47
N VAL A 257 16.63 8.44 -6.10
CA VAL A 257 16.04 8.71 -4.78
C VAL A 257 16.72 7.88 -3.68
N ALA A 258 17.06 6.62 -3.97
CA ALA A 258 17.77 5.75 -3.05
C ALA A 258 19.18 6.25 -2.73
N ASP A 259 19.91 6.78 -3.70
CA ASP A 259 21.26 7.34 -3.52
C ASP A 259 21.24 8.66 -2.74
N ARG A 260 20.15 9.43 -2.90
CA ARG A 260 19.87 10.58 -2.02
C ARG A 260 19.51 10.13 -0.62
N SER A 261 18.91 8.94 -0.50
CA SER A 261 18.58 8.36 0.78
C SER A 261 19.84 7.76 1.40
N PRO A 262 20.31 8.37 2.47
CA PRO A 262 21.68 8.22 2.82
C PRO A 262 21.75 7.11 3.86
N LYS A 263 22.47 6.03 3.55
CA LYS A 263 23.08 5.25 4.62
C LYS A 263 24.01 6.15 5.50
N GLU A 264 24.32 7.38 5.06
CA GLU A 264 25.23 8.34 5.71
C GLU A 264 24.62 9.63 6.32
N LEU A 265 23.33 9.96 6.16
CA LEU A 265 22.75 11.16 6.79
C LEU A 265 21.84 10.67 7.89
N GLY A 266 22.18 11.07 9.11
CA GLY A 266 21.44 10.75 10.31
C GLY A 266 20.00 11.28 10.29
N THR A 267 19.45 11.53 11.47
CA THR A 267 18.01 11.71 11.71
C THR A 267 17.35 12.98 11.11
N ARG A 268 18.00 13.74 10.23
CA ARG A 268 17.48 15.01 9.68
C ARG A 268 17.34 14.98 8.15
N VAL A 269 16.15 15.38 7.69
CA VAL A 269 15.80 15.67 6.28
C VAL A 269 16.46 16.98 5.86
N LYS A 270 17.17 17.01 4.73
CA LYS A 270 17.82 18.23 4.22
C LYS A 270 16.85 19.10 3.42
N ALA A 271 17.06 20.42 3.42
CA ALA A 271 16.21 21.38 2.70
C ALA A 271 16.14 21.15 1.17
N SER A 272 17.14 20.52 0.56
CA SER A 272 17.12 20.14 -0.86
C SER A 272 16.20 18.95 -1.17
N GLU A 273 15.83 18.16 -0.15
CA GLU A 273 14.95 16.99 -0.28
C GLU A 273 13.47 17.41 -0.28
N VAL A 274 13.18 18.60 0.25
CA VAL A 274 11.84 19.22 0.35
C VAL A 274 11.26 19.62 -1.00
N LEU A 275 12.09 20.13 -1.91
CA LEU A 275 11.62 20.77 -3.15
C LEU A 275 10.95 19.82 -4.16
N PHE A 276 11.20 18.51 -4.08
CA PHE A 276 10.76 17.54 -5.10
C PHE A 276 9.69 16.56 -4.63
N HIS A 277 9.34 16.56 -3.34
CA HIS A 277 8.27 15.72 -2.82
C HIS A 277 7.51 16.50 -1.75
N HIS A 278 6.22 16.77 -2.01
CA HIS A 278 5.30 17.39 -1.05
C HIS A 278 5.35 16.69 0.33
N GLU A 279 5.56 15.38 0.33
CA GLU A 279 5.67 14.57 1.54
C GLU A 279 6.96 14.78 2.34
N VAL A 280 8.06 15.09 1.66
CA VAL A 280 9.34 15.40 2.30
C VAL A 280 9.36 16.83 2.85
N THR A 281 8.62 17.75 2.21
CA THR A 281 8.37 19.10 2.75
C THR A 281 7.70 19.02 4.13
N ASN A 282 6.68 18.18 4.26
CA ASN A 282 5.98 17.99 5.52
C ASN A 282 6.91 17.46 6.62
N GLN A 283 7.75 16.48 6.30
CA GLN A 283 8.69 15.93 7.27
C GLN A 283 9.76 16.94 7.72
N LEU A 284 10.19 17.87 6.84
CA LEU A 284 11.09 18.96 7.23
C LEU A 284 10.39 19.94 8.18
N LEU A 285 9.19 20.41 7.83
CA LEU A 285 8.44 21.37 8.64
C LEU A 285 8.18 20.82 10.05
N TRP A 286 7.96 19.52 10.18
CA TRP A 286 7.82 18.85 11.47
C TRP A 286 9.11 18.75 12.29
N ASN A 287 10.28 18.56 11.67
CA ASN A 287 11.57 18.54 12.39
C ASN A 287 11.99 19.92 12.93
N GLN A 288 11.29 20.98 12.54
CA GLN A 288 11.50 22.34 13.05
C GLN A 288 10.65 22.65 14.30
N PHE A 289 9.74 21.75 14.69
CA PHE A 289 8.95 21.80 15.91
C PHE A 289 9.54 20.86 16.96
#